data_AF-A0A7W7SNV9-F1
#
_entry.id   AF-A0A7W7SNV9-F1
#
_cell.length_a   1.000
_cell.length_b   1.000
_cell.length_c   1.000
_cell.angle_alpha   90.00
_cell.angle_beta   90.00
_cell.angle_gamma   90.00
#
_symmetry.space_group_name_H-M   'P 1'
#
loop_
_entity.id
_entity.type
_entity.pdbx_description
1 polymer ?
#
loop_
_entity_poly.entity_id
_entity_poly.type
_entity_poly.pdbx_seq_one_letter_code
_entity_poly.pdbx_strand_id
1 'polypeptide(L)'
;MEIRYNFPALQAAADNCGNASKNLNGELEGLKQGIQPLLTTWEGDAQTEYYRRQNDWEAAANDLRDLLGRIEKALRESAIKMQQRENANKAKFQ
;
A
#
# COMPACT_ATOMS: atom_id res chain seq x y z
N MET A 1 -5.37 -10.86 -28.99
CA MET A 1 -4.00 -10.54 -28.49
C MET A 1 -4.01 -9.58 -27.28
N GLU A 2 -5.14 -9.34 -26.59
CA GLU A 2 -5.22 -8.37 -25.48
C GLU A 2 -4.69 -8.87 -24.13
N ILE A 3 -4.73 -10.18 -23.85
CA ILE A 3 -4.49 -10.68 -22.47
C ILE A 3 -3.01 -10.57 -22.05
N ARG A 4 -2.06 -10.72 -22.98
CA ARG A 4 -0.62 -10.56 -22.71
C ARG A 4 -0.24 -9.11 -22.36
N TYR A 5 -0.95 -8.13 -22.91
CA TYR A 5 -0.63 -6.72 -22.67
C TYR A 5 -0.97 -6.29 -21.24
N ASN A 6 -1.96 -6.95 -20.61
CA ASN A 6 -2.47 -6.55 -19.30
C ASN A 6 -1.72 -7.19 -18.11
N PHE A 7 -0.98 -8.28 -18.31
CA PHE A 7 -0.25 -8.94 -17.21
C PHE A 7 0.88 -8.06 -16.62
N PRO A 8 1.78 -7.45 -17.44
CA PRO A 8 2.77 -6.50 -16.92
C PRO A 8 2.13 -5.30 -16.21
N ALA A 9 0.97 -4.83 -16.68
CA ALA A 9 0.24 -3.73 -16.07
C ALA A 9 -0.32 -4.10 -14.68
N LEU A 10 -0.87 -5.32 -14.52
CA LEU A 10 -1.35 -5.81 -13.22
C LEU A 10 -0.20 -5.95 -12.20
N GLN A 11 0.93 -6.48 -12.64
CA GLN A 11 2.12 -6.59 -11.80
C GLN A 11 2.64 -5.21 -11.39
N ALA A 12 2.75 -4.26 -12.34
CA ALA A 12 3.15 -2.89 -12.05
C ALA A 12 2.18 -2.20 -11.08
N ALA A 13 0.87 -2.42 -11.22
CA ALA A 13 -0.13 -1.90 -10.30
C ALA A 13 0.01 -2.47 -8.88
N ALA A 14 0.31 -3.76 -8.76
CA ALA A 14 0.59 -4.40 -7.47
C ALA A 14 1.84 -3.81 -6.81
N ASP A 15 2.92 -3.66 -7.58
CA ASP A 15 4.18 -3.09 -7.08
C ASP A 15 4.01 -1.61 -6.69
N ASN A 16 3.19 -0.85 -7.43
CA ASN A 16 2.82 0.52 -7.08
C ASN A 16 2.06 0.62 -5.75
N CYS A 17 1.17 -0.33 -5.45
CA CYS A 17 0.48 -0.38 -4.16
C CYS A 17 1.48 -0.55 -3.00
N GLY A 18 2.42 -1.48 -3.15
CA GLY A 18 3.48 -1.71 -2.16
C GLY A 18 4.38 -0.48 -1.98
N ASN A 19 4.75 0.19 -3.07
CA ASN A 19 5.55 1.42 -3.02
C ASN A 19 4.81 2.58 -2.34
N ALA A 20 3.52 2.77 -2.65
CA ALA A 20 2.70 3.80 -2.03
C ALA A 20 2.61 3.59 -0.50
N SER A 21 2.42 2.35 -0.04
CA SER A 21 2.40 2.04 1.39
C SER A 21 3.75 2.32 2.07
N LYS A 22 4.88 1.98 1.43
CA LYS A 22 6.23 2.27 1.95
C LYS A 22 6.49 3.77 2.07
N ASN A 23 6.13 4.53 1.03
CA ASN A 23 6.30 5.99 1.01
C ASN A 23 5.51 6.66 2.13
N LEU A 24 4.22 6.28 2.29
CA LEU A 24 3.37 6.78 3.37
C LEU A 24 3.99 6.55 4.75
N ASN A 25 4.49 5.33 5.00
CA ASN A 25 5.13 5.02 6.28
C ASN A 25 6.38 5.87 6.52
N GLY A 26 7.19 6.10 5.47
CA GLY A 26 8.37 6.95 5.55
C GLY A 26 8.02 8.42 5.86
N GLU A 27 6.98 8.95 5.22
CA GLU A 27 6.50 10.32 5.47
C GLU A 27 5.99 10.49 6.90
N LEU A 28 5.22 9.52 7.41
CA LEU A 28 4.70 9.54 8.79
C LEU A 28 5.81 9.38 9.83
N GLU A 29 6.79 8.50 9.60
CA GLU A 29 7.99 8.39 10.43
C GLU A 29 8.76 9.71 10.46
N GLY A 30 9.00 10.32 9.29
CA GLY A 30 9.67 11.61 9.19
C GLY A 30 8.92 12.73 9.93
N LEU A 31 7.60 12.75 9.82
CA LEU A 31 6.74 13.68 10.57
C LEU A 31 6.90 13.50 12.08
N LYS A 32 6.83 12.26 12.59
CA LYS A 32 7.00 11.97 14.02
C LYS A 32 8.37 12.38 14.53
N GLN A 33 9.43 12.08 13.78
CA GLN A 33 10.80 12.44 14.12
C GLN A 33 11.00 13.96 14.17
N GLY A 34 10.39 14.69 13.23
CA GLY A 34 10.45 16.15 13.20
C GLY A 34 9.68 16.83 14.35
N ILE A 35 8.58 16.22 14.81
CA ILE A 35 7.76 16.76 15.90
C ILE A 35 8.31 16.39 17.29
N GLN A 36 9.01 15.26 17.42
CA GLN A 36 9.63 14.80 18.67
C GLN A 36 10.36 15.88 19.48
N PRO A 37 11.27 16.70 18.91
CA PRO A 37 11.92 17.76 19.68
C PRO A 37 10.96 18.88 20.10
N LEU A 38 9.93 19.18 19.29
CA LEU A 38 8.95 20.22 19.57
C LEU A 38 8.01 19.83 20.70
N LEU A 39 7.71 18.55 20.88
CA LEU A 39 6.86 18.06 21.98
C LEU A 39 7.37 18.50 23.35
N THR A 40 8.69 18.59 23.52
CA THR A 40 9.31 19.05 24.77
C THR A 40 9.06 20.52 25.07
N THR A 41 8.66 21.30 24.06
CA THR A 41 8.36 22.74 24.17
C THR A 41 6.87 23.02 24.32
N TRP A 42 6.02 22.00 24.15
CA TRP A 42 4.56 22.13 24.23
C TRP A 42 4.05 21.88 25.65
N GLU A 43 3.08 22.68 26.08
CA GLU A 43 2.39 22.52 27.37
C GLU A 43 1.22 21.53 27.25
N GLY A 44 0.77 20.96 28.38
CA GLY A 44 0.01 19.70 28.46
C GLY A 44 -1.17 19.49 27.50
N ASP A 45 -1.98 20.51 27.21
CA ASP A 45 -3.12 20.37 26.29
C ASP A 45 -2.67 20.16 24.83
N ALA A 46 -1.59 20.83 24.42
CA ALA A 46 -1.04 20.69 23.07
C ALA A 46 -0.38 19.32 22.86
N GLN A 47 0.28 18.78 23.89
CA GLN A 47 0.81 17.42 23.87
C GLN A 47 -0.33 16.39 23.74
N THR A 48 -1.40 16.56 24.50
CA THR A 48 -2.58 15.67 24.46
C THR A 48 -3.23 15.66 23.09
N GLU A 49 -3.47 16.85 22.50
CA GLU A 49 -4.05 16.96 21.15
C GLU A 49 -3.12 16.38 20.08
N TYR A 50 -1.81 16.52 20.23
CA TYR A 50 -0.86 15.87 19.34
C TYR A 50 -0.98 14.35 19.39
N TYR A 51 -0.97 13.74 20.57
CA TYR A 51 -1.07 12.28 20.69
C TYR A 51 -2.39 11.76 20.13
N ARG A 52 -3.48 12.52 20.28
CA ARG A 52 -4.76 12.20 19.64
C ARG A 52 -4.64 12.17 18.12
N ARG A 53 -4.10 13.24 17.53
CA ARG A 53 -3.86 13.33 16.08
C ARG A 53 -2.90 12.24 15.60
N GLN A 54 -1.89 11.92 16.41
CA GLN A 54 -0.94 10.85 16.13
C GLN A 54 -1.65 9.52 15.98
N ASN A 55 -2.49 9.17 16.95
CA ASN A 55 -3.28 7.95 16.90
C ASN A 55 -4.21 7.94 15.68
N ASP A 56 -4.85 9.07 15.37
CA ASP A 56 -5.77 9.19 14.23
C ASP A 56 -5.06 8.91 12.89
N TRP A 57 -3.90 9.53 12.63
CA TRP A 57 -3.17 9.29 11.37
C TRP A 57 -2.53 7.90 11.33
N GLU A 58 -2.09 7.34 12.46
CA GLU A 58 -1.54 5.99 12.52
C GLU A 58 -2.60 4.95 12.20
N ALA A 59 -3.81 5.11 12.74
CA ALA A 59 -4.96 4.28 12.42
C ALA A 59 -5.30 4.35 10.93
N ALA A 60 -5.42 5.56 10.37
CA ALA A 60 -5.70 5.75 8.95
C ALA A 60 -4.63 5.14 8.03
N ALA A 61 -3.35 5.24 8.42
CA ALA A 61 -2.25 4.65 7.68
C ALA A 61 -2.27 3.11 7.71
N ASN A 62 -2.62 2.53 8.86
CA ASN A 62 -2.81 1.09 9.00
C ASN A 62 -3.94 0.59 8.10
N ASP A 63 -5.09 1.27 8.11
CA ASP A 63 -6.23 0.92 7.26
C ASP A 63 -5.89 1.00 5.77
N LEU A 64 -5.19 2.05 5.36
CA LEU A 64 -4.75 2.22 3.97
C LEU A 64 -3.74 1.13 3.56
N ARG A 65 -2.78 0.78 4.43
CA ARG A 65 -1.85 -0.33 4.17
C ARG A 65 -2.62 -1.63 3.98
N ASP A 66 -3.57 -1.92 4.85
CA ASP A 66 -4.35 -3.15 4.79
C ASP A 66 -5.18 -3.22 3.51
N LEU A 67 -5.78 -2.09 3.10
CA LEU A 67 -6.49 -1.98 1.82
C LEU A 67 -5.55 -2.21 0.63
N LEU A 68 -4.40 -1.53 0.58
CA LEU A 68 -3.42 -1.67 -0.49
C LEU A 68 -2.86 -3.09 -0.57
N GLY A 69 -2.63 -3.76 0.57
CA GLY A 69 -2.21 -5.15 0.61
C GLY A 69 -3.27 -6.11 0.06
N ARG A 70 -4.56 -5.85 0.34
CA ARG A 70 -5.67 -6.62 -0.27
C ARG A 70 -5.73 -6.42 -1.78
N ILE A 71 -5.55 -5.18 -2.26
CA ILE A 71 -5.51 -4.85 -3.69
C ILE A 71 -4.32 -5.55 -4.36
N GLU A 72 -3.13 -5.44 -3.78
CA GLU A 72 -1.92 -6.09 -4.27
C GLU A 72 -2.14 -7.60 -4.44
N LYS A 73 -2.66 -8.27 -3.41
CA LYS A 73 -2.97 -9.71 -3.46
C LYS A 73 -3.96 -10.03 -4.57
N ALA A 74 -5.05 -9.28 -4.68
CA ALA A 74 -6.07 -9.50 -5.71
C ALA A 74 -5.50 -9.35 -7.14
N LEU A 75 -4.63 -8.36 -7.36
CA LEU A 75 -3.96 -8.15 -8.64
C LEU A 75 -3.03 -9.31 -8.99
N ARG A 76 -2.20 -9.77 -8.04
CA ARG A 76 -1.31 -10.93 -8.23
C ARG A 76 -2.08 -12.22 -8.51
N GLU A 77 -3.17 -12.48 -7.79
CA GLU A 77 -4.04 -13.64 -8.04
C GLU A 77 -4.70 -13.59 -9.42
N SER A 78 -5.16 -12.41 -9.85
CA SER A 78 -5.73 -12.20 -11.18
C SER A 78 -4.70 -12.51 -12.28
N ALA A 79 -3.46 -12.06 -12.08
CA ALA A 79 -2.35 -12.30 -12.98
C ALA A 79 -2.05 -13.82 -13.14
N ILE A 80 -2.01 -14.56 -12.03
CA ILE A 80 -1.84 -16.03 -12.03
C ILE A 80 -2.99 -16.73 -12.77
N LYS A 81 -4.25 -16.36 -12.48
CA LYS A 81 -5.43 -16.93 -13.14
C LYS A 81 -5.43 -16.69 -14.65
N MET A 82 -4.97 -15.54 -15.11
CA MET A 82 -4.81 -15.28 -16.55
C MET A 82 -3.73 -16.16 -17.17
N GLN A 83 -2.58 -16.28 -16.52
CA GLN A 83 -1.47 -17.12 -17.01
C GLN A 83 -1.91 -18.59 -17.15
N GLN A 84 -2.62 -19.13 -16.16
CA GLN A 84 -3.14 -20.49 -16.20
C GLN A 84 -4.13 -20.70 -17.34
N ARG A 85 -5.07 -19.76 -17.54
CA ARG A 85 -6.04 -19.83 -18.65
C ARG A 85 -5.35 -19.79 -20.01
N GLU A 86 -4.34 -18.95 -20.17
CA GLU A 86 -3.56 -18.86 -21.41
C GLU A 86 -2.82 -20.18 -21.71
N ASN A 87 -2.18 -20.77 -20.71
CA ASN A 87 -1.48 -22.05 -20.87
C ASN A 87 -2.45 -23.18 -21.23
N ALA A 88 -3.62 -23.23 -20.58
CA ALA A 88 -4.66 -24.20 -20.89
C ALA A 88 -5.22 -24.03 -22.30
N ASN A 89 -5.40 -22.78 -22.76
CA ASN A 89 -5.83 -22.51 -24.13
C ASN A 89 -4.77 -22.97 -25.13
N LYS A 90 -3.49 -22.62 -24.92
CA LYS A 90 -2.39 -23.05 -25.80
C LYS A 90 -2.30 -24.57 -25.91
N ALA A 91 -2.44 -25.30 -24.80
CA ALA A 91 -2.41 -26.76 -24.79
C ALA A 91 -3.57 -27.41 -25.58
N LYS A 92 -4.68 -26.69 -25.80
CA LYS A 92 -5.81 -27.16 -26.63
C LYS A 92 -5.60 -26.92 -28.12
N PHE A 93 -4.68 -26.04 -28.50
CA PHE A 93 -4.38 -25.69 -29.89
C PHE A 93 -3.04 -26.27 -30.39
N GLN A 94 -2.40 -27.13 -29.59
CA GLN A 94 -1.28 -27.99 -29.96
C GLN A 94 -1.78 -29.42 -30.14
#